data_AF-A0A2A7U7D0-F1
#
_entry.id   AF-A0A2A7U7D0-F1
#
_cell.length_a   1.000
_cell.length_b   1.000
_cell.length_c   1.000
_cell.angle_alpha   90.00
_cell.angle_beta   90.00
_cell.angle_gamma   90.00
#
_symmetry.space_group_name_H-M   'P 1'
#
loop_
_entity.id
_entity.type
_entity.pdbx_description
1 polymer ?
#
loop_
_entity_poly.entity_id
_entity_poly.type
_entity_poly.pdbx_seq_one_letter_code
_entity_poly.pdbx_strand_id
1 'polypeptide(L)' 'MATPHINAEMGDFADVVLMPGDPLRAKHIAETFLQDVRQVNNVRGMLGFTGTYKGRKISVMGHGMGIPSCSIYAK' A
#
# COMPACT_ATOMS: atom_id res chain seq x y z
N MET A 1 -9.33 -8.42 -9.32
CA MET A 1 -9.98 -9.37 -8.41
C MET A 1 -9.25 -9.30 -7.09
N ALA A 2 -9.98 -8.96 -6.02
CA ALA A 2 -9.46 -8.90 -4.67
C ALA A 2 -8.85 -10.24 -4.22
N THR A 3 -7.89 -10.17 -3.30
CA THR A 3 -7.34 -11.34 -2.60
C THR A 3 -7.92 -11.41 -1.18
N PRO A 4 -7.72 -12.49 -0.42
CA PRO A 4 -8.20 -12.56 0.97
C PRO A 4 -7.61 -11.49 1.92
N HIS A 5 -6.53 -10.82 1.53
CA HIS A 5 -5.82 -9.83 2.37
C HIS A 5 -5.76 -8.43 1.74
N ILE A 6 -6.21 -8.27 0.50
CA ILE A 6 -6.18 -7.02 -0.25
C ILE A 6 -7.49 -6.85 -1.01
N ASN A 7 -8.29 -5.83 -0.68
CA ASN A 7 -9.57 -5.51 -1.35
C ASN A 7 -9.45 -4.49 -2.48
N ALA A 8 -8.24 -4.25 -2.97
CA ALA A 8 -7.97 -3.38 -4.11
C ALA A 8 -8.35 -4.05 -5.45
N GLU A 9 -8.70 -3.25 -6.44
CA GLU A 9 -8.95 -3.72 -7.80
C GLU A 9 -7.67 -3.78 -8.64
N MET A 10 -7.74 -4.50 -9.76
CA MET A 10 -6.60 -4.58 -10.69
C MET A 10 -6.33 -3.18 -11.27
N GLY A 11 -5.08 -2.70 -11.16
CA GLY A 11 -4.68 -1.35 -11.58
C GLY A 11 -4.74 -0.28 -10.46
N ASP A 12 -5.24 -0.63 -9.28
CA ASP A 12 -5.24 0.27 -8.12
C ASP A 12 -3.83 0.54 -7.59
N PHE A 13 -2.98 -0.49 -7.58
CA PHE A 13 -1.55 -0.36 -7.26
C PHE A 13 -0.74 0.16 -8.47
N ALA A 14 0.36 0.84 -8.17
CA ALA A 14 1.40 1.19 -9.12
C ALA A 14 2.33 -0.02 -9.39
N ASP A 15 3.20 0.12 -10.40
CA ASP A 15 4.29 -0.82 -10.67
C ASP A 15 5.35 -0.83 -9.55
N VAL A 16 5.47 0.26 -8.80
CA VAL A 16 6.39 0.39 -7.67
C VAL A 16 5.63 0.61 -6.36
N VAL A 17 5.94 -0.21 -5.36
CA VAL A 17 5.34 -0.14 -4.03
C VAL A 17 6.44 0.02 -2.96
N LEU A 18 6.31 1.04 -2.11
CA LEU A 18 7.10 1.17 -0.89
C LEU A 18 6.38 0.45 0.25
N MET A 19 7.06 -0.50 0.91
CA MET A 19 6.43 -1.35 1.90
C MET A 19 7.06 -1.18 3.29
N PRO A 20 6.61 -0.21 4.11
CA PRO A 20 6.93 -0.21 5.53
C PRO A 20 6.19 -1.33 6.27
N GLY A 21 6.69 -1.77 7.43
CA GLY A 21 5.99 -2.76 8.24
C GLY A 21 4.70 -2.22 8.89
N ASP A 22 4.73 -0.98 9.36
CA ASP A 22 3.60 -0.34 10.04
C ASP A 22 2.65 0.34 9.03
N PRO A 23 1.35 -0.01 9.01
CA PRO A 23 0.36 0.64 8.15
C PRO A 23 0.14 2.13 8.48
N LEU A 24 0.37 2.57 9.72
CA LEU A 24 0.31 3.99 10.08
C LEU A 24 1.48 4.77 9.49
N ARG A 25 2.66 4.13 9.37
CA ARG A 25 3.77 4.69 8.61
C ARG A 25 3.47 4.76 7.12
N ALA A 26 2.81 3.75 6.55
CA ALA A 26 2.37 3.80 5.15
C ALA A 26 1.44 5.00 4.91
N LYS A 27 0.48 5.21 5.81
CA LYS A 27 -0.41 6.38 5.79
C LYS A 27 0.37 7.69 5.88
N HIS A 28 1.28 7.82 6.85
CA HIS A 28 2.10 9.02 7.01
C HIS A 28 2.94 9.32 5.75
N ILE A 29 3.57 8.30 5.14
CA ILE A 29 4.34 8.48 3.90
C ILE A 29 3.42 8.94 2.76
N ALA A 30 2.26 8.30 2.59
CA ALA A 30 1.31 8.65 1.55
C ALA A 30 0.84 10.11 1.70
N GLU A 31 0.38 10.50 2.88
CA GLU A 31 -0.13 11.86 3.16
C GLU A 31 0.95 12.95 3.08
N THR A 32 2.21 12.61 3.38
CA THR A 32 3.30 13.60 3.43
C THR A 32 3.97 13.80 2.07
N PHE A 33 4.14 12.73 1.27
CA PHE A 33 4.99 12.78 0.09
C PHE A 33 4.25 12.59 -1.23
N LEU A 34 3.07 11.97 -1.23
CA LEU A 34 2.33 11.71 -2.46
C LEU A 34 1.27 12.79 -2.73
N GLN A 35 0.97 13.00 -4.00
CA GLN A 35 -0.15 13.79 -4.50
C GLN A 35 -1.27 12.85 -4.97
N ASP A 36 -2.51 13.34 -5.08
CA ASP A 36 -3.68 12.58 -5.55
C ASP A 36 -3.86 11.24 -4.84
N VAL A 37 -3.65 11.24 -3.52
CA VAL A 37 -3.61 10.02 -2.71
C VAL A 37 -4.99 9.40 -2.61
N ARG A 38 -5.07 8.12 -2.97
CA ARG A 38 -6.24 7.27 -2.73
C ARG A 38 -5.84 6.07 -1.87
N GLN A 39 -6.61 5.80 -0.82
CA GLN A 39 -6.52 4.54 -0.09
C GLN A 39 -7.14 3.42 -0.94
N VAL A 40 -6.37 2.39 -1.22
CA VAL A 40 -6.76 1.25 -2.08
C VAL A 40 -6.96 -0.05 -1.29
N ASN A 41 -6.41 -0.14 -0.07
CA ASN A 41 -6.63 -1.29 0.81
C ASN A 41 -6.85 -0.87 2.26
N ASN A 42 -7.75 -1.57 2.94
CA ASN A 42 -7.98 -1.46 4.39
C ASN A 42 -8.26 -2.78 5.10
N VAL A 43 -8.18 -3.92 4.40
CA VAL A 43 -8.41 -5.25 4.98
C VAL A 43 -7.41 -5.49 6.13
N ARG A 44 -7.92 -5.98 7.27
CA ARG A 44 -7.13 -6.26 8.50
C ARG A 44 -6.36 -5.04 9.06
N GLY A 45 -6.71 -3.82 8.65
CA GLY A 45 -5.96 -2.62 9.00
C GLY A 45 -4.62 -2.49 8.26
N MET A 46 -4.37 -3.32 7.24
CA MET A 46 -3.15 -3.23 6.42
C MET A 46 -3.30 -2.15 5.35
N LEU A 47 -3.17 -0.89 5.77
CA LEU A 47 -3.43 0.26 4.91
C LEU A 47 -2.52 0.28 3.68
N GLY A 48 -3.13 0.43 2.51
CA GLY A 48 -2.46 0.58 1.23
C GLY A 48 -2.98 1.82 0.50
N PHE A 49 -2.07 2.56 -0.12
CA PHE A 49 -2.33 3.82 -0.79
C PHE A 49 -1.65 3.86 -2.15
N THR A 50 -2.24 4.61 -3.07
CA THR A 50 -1.63 4.94 -4.35
C THR A 50 -1.81 6.43 -4.61
N GLY A 51 -0.76 7.08 -5.09
CA GLY A 51 -0.76 8.48 -5.49
C GLY A 51 0.36 8.74 -6.50
N THR A 52 0.77 10.00 -6.63
CA THR A 52 1.87 10.40 -7.51
C THR A 52 2.99 11.09 -6.75
N TYR A 53 4.24 10.79 -7.10
CA TYR A 53 5.44 11.46 -6.60
C TYR A 53 6.24 11.96 -7.79
N LYS A 54 6.40 13.28 -7.91
CA LYS A 54 7.12 13.92 -9.04
C LYS A 54 6.65 13.42 -10.41
N GLY A 55 5.33 13.32 -10.60
CA GLY A 55 4.71 12.83 -11.84
C GLY A 55 4.73 11.31 -12.04
N ARG A 56 5.33 10.53 -11.13
CA ARG A 56 5.33 9.06 -11.19
C ARG A 56 4.28 8.47 -10.26
N LYS A 57 3.45 7.54 -10.76
CA LYS A 57 2.51 6.78 -9.93
C LYS A 57 3.30 5.87 -8.97
N ILE A 58 3.04 5.96 -7.68
CA ILE A 58 3.72 5.18 -6.63
C ILE A 58 2.67 4.71 -5.63
N SER A 59 2.83 3.48 -5.14
CA SER A 59 2.03 2.95 -4.03
C SER A 59 2.84 2.83 -2.75
N VAL A 60 2.15 2.88 -1.62
CA VAL A 60 2.72 2.67 -0.29
C VAL A 60 1.79 1.79 0.51
N MET A 61 2.28 0.69 1.07
CA MET A 61 1.44 -0.27 1.78
C MET A 61 2.15 -0.91 2.97
N GLY A 62 1.45 -1.05 4.10
CA GLY A 62 1.95 -1.82 5.23
C GLY A 62 2.16 -3.31 4.87
N HIS A 63 3.15 -3.98 5.49
CA HIS A 63 3.30 -5.44 5.38
C HIS A 63 3.19 -6.20 6.71
N GLY A 64 2.98 -5.49 7.82
CA GLY A 64 2.96 -6.04 9.18
C GLY A 64 4.35 -6.44 9.68
N MET A 65 4.41 -7.31 10.69
CA MET A 65 5.67 -7.75 11.30
C MET A 65 5.94 -9.23 11.01
N GLY A 66 7.20 -9.56 10.79
CA GLY A 66 7.68 -10.92 10.59
C GLY A 66 7.54 -11.43 9.16
N ILE A 67 8.39 -12.42 8.83
CA ILE A 67 8.45 -13.05 7.50
C ILE A 67 7.09 -13.60 7.04
N PRO A 68 6.29 -14.30 7.88
CA PRO A 68 5.01 -14.83 7.44
C PRO A 68 4.01 -13.75 6.99
N SER A 69 3.95 -12.62 7.73
CA SER A 69 3.07 -11.51 7.37
C SER A 69 3.50 -10.88 6.05
N CYS A 70 4.78 -10.51 5.93
CA CYS A 70 5.28 -9.85 4.72
C CYS A 70 5.10 -10.71 3.46
N SER A 71 5.31 -12.02 3.58
CA SER A 71 5.19 -12.97 2.45
C SER A 71 3.76 -13.09 1.89
N ILE A 72 2.73 -12.75 2.66
CA ILE A 72 1.34 -12.75 2.17
C ILE A 72 1.08 -11.55 1.24
N TYR A 73 1.71 -10.40 1.52
CA TYR A 73 1.47 -9.15 0.80
C TYR A 73 2.45 -8.91 -0.35
N ALA A 74 3.62 -9.54 -0.35
CA ALA A 74 4.68 -9.35 -1.35
C ALA A 74 4.61 -10.31 -2.54
N LYS A 75 3.49 -11.03 -2.70
CA LYS A 75 3.31 -12.05 -3.75
C LYS A 75 2.79 -11.44 -5.05
#